data_AF-A0A1H9VSG3-F1
#
_entry.id   AF-A0A1H9VSG3-F1
#
_cell.length_a   1.000
_cell.length_b   1.000
_cell.length_c   1.000
_cell.angle_alpha   90.00
_cell.angle_beta   90.00
_cell.angle_gamma   90.00
#
_symmetry.space_group_name_H-M   'P 1'
#
loop_
_entity.id
_entity.type
_entity.pdbx_description
1 polymer ?
#
loop_
_entity_poly.entity_id
_entity_poly.type
_entity_poly.pdbx_seq_one_letter_code
_entity_poly.pdbx_strand_id
1 'polypeptide(L)'
;MTRLSPLARVTLALLLAGAVVLGLSSGRRHAVDDGDLVARYAEAYVAAARDAGIRGVPADCVAHAGQGAVRLVIRCSPAGAGFRIEYRVDRAGRLLPRQDEAI
;
A
#
# COMPACT_ATOMS: atom_id res chain seq x y z
N MET A 1 -19.36 -42.04 24.71
CA MET A 1 -19.66 -40.59 24.73
C MET A 1 -18.77 -39.92 25.77
N THR A 2 -17.57 -39.47 25.39
CA THR A 2 -16.61 -38.82 26.29
C THR A 2 -17.03 -37.35 26.49
N ARG A 3 -17.58 -37.01 27.66
CA ARG A 3 -17.87 -35.62 28.04
C ARG A 3 -16.55 -34.91 28.34
N LEU A 4 -16.15 -33.96 27.50
CA LEU A 4 -15.06 -33.05 27.79
C LEU A 4 -15.37 -32.25 29.07
N SER A 5 -14.43 -32.23 30.00
CA SER A 5 -14.49 -31.46 31.24
C SER A 5 -14.58 -29.96 30.93
N PRO A 6 -15.19 -29.15 31.81
CA PRO A 6 -15.34 -27.71 31.60
C PRO A 6 -13.98 -27.01 31.39
N LEU A 7 -12.94 -27.48 32.07
CA LEU A 7 -11.56 -27.01 31.88
C LEU A 7 -11.05 -27.24 30.46
N ALA A 8 -11.26 -28.44 29.89
CA ALA A 8 -10.81 -28.76 28.54
C ALA A 8 -11.49 -27.88 27.46
N ARG A 9 -12.74 -27.48 27.69
CA ARG A 9 -13.46 -26.55 26.79
C ARG A 9 -12.88 -25.14 26.83
N VAL A 10 -12.53 -24.65 28.01
CA VAL A 10 -11.91 -23.33 28.18
C VAL A 10 -10.53 -23.28 27.53
N THR A 11 -9.71 -24.31 27.73
CA THR A 11 -8.38 -24.40 27.10
C THR A 11 -8.48 -24.43 25.58
N LEU A 12 -9.42 -25.20 25.03
CA LEU A 12 -9.65 -25.26 23.59
C LEU A 12 -10.12 -23.91 23.02
N ALA A 13 -11.01 -23.21 23.73
CA ALA A 13 -11.48 -21.89 23.32
C ALA A 13 -10.35 -20.84 23.29
N LEU A 14 -9.46 -20.87 24.28
CA LEU A 14 -8.28 -19.99 24.33
C LEU A 14 -7.30 -20.28 23.19
N LEU A 15 -7.06 -21.55 22.88
CA LEU A 15 -6.21 -21.95 21.75
C LEU A 15 -6.78 -21.47 20.41
N LEU A 16 -8.09 -21.66 20.20
CA LEU A 16 -8.78 -21.19 18.99
C LEU A 16 -8.74 -19.67 18.87
N ALA A 17 -9.02 -18.94 19.95
CA ALA A 17 -8.95 -17.49 19.97
C ALA A 17 -7.52 -16.98 19.65
N GLY A 18 -6.50 -17.61 20.23
CA GLY A 18 -5.10 -17.30 19.93
C GLY A 18 -4.74 -17.54 18.46
N ALA A 19 -5.16 -18.66 17.88
CA ALA A 19 -4.93 -18.98 16.48
C ALA A 19 -5.60 -17.98 15.53
N VAL A 20 -6.83 -17.54 15.85
CA VAL A 20 -7.55 -16.52 15.07
C VAL A 20 -6.83 -15.17 15.14
N VAL A 21 -6.38 -14.74 16.33
CA VAL A 21 -5.64 -13.48 16.49
C VAL A 21 -4.31 -13.51 15.74
N LEU A 22 -3.56 -14.61 15.83
CA LEU A 22 -2.31 -14.81 15.09
C LEU A 22 -2.55 -14.83 13.58
N GLY A 23 -3.56 -15.55 13.11
CA GLY A 23 -3.98 -15.60 11.71
C GLY A 23 -4.38 -14.22 11.17
N LEU A 24 -5.17 -13.44 11.92
CA LEU A 24 -5.53 -12.06 11.55
C LEU A 24 -4.33 -11.13 11.52
N SER A 25 -3.41 -11.27 12.47
CA SER A 25 -2.18 -10.46 12.51
C SER A 25 -1.22 -10.79 11.37
N SER A 26 -1.24 -12.04 10.89
CA SER A 26 -0.47 -12.52 9.74
C SER A 26 -1.10 -12.11 8.41
N GLY A 27 -2.43 -12.25 8.28
CA GLY A 27 -3.18 -11.85 7.09
C GLY A 27 -3.14 -10.34 6.83
N ARG A 28 -3.08 -9.51 7.89
CA ARG A 28 -2.84 -8.06 7.76
C ARG A 28 -1.43 -7.69 7.26
N ARG A 29 -0.51 -8.66 7.17
CA ARG A 29 0.82 -8.49 6.55
C ARG A 29 0.85 -8.94 5.10
N HIS A 30 -0.29 -9.25 4.48
CA HIS A 30 -0.34 -9.30 3.02
C HIS A 30 0.11 -7.95 2.49
N ALA A 31 1.33 -7.97 1.94
CA ALA A 31 2.00 -6.82 1.40
C ALA A 31 1.05 -6.19 0.39
N VAL A 32 0.87 -4.87 0.47
CA VAL A 32 0.13 -4.14 -0.56
C VAL A 32 0.73 -4.53 -1.92
N ASP A 33 -0.12 -4.96 -2.83
CA ASP A 33 0.29 -5.36 -4.17
C ASP A 33 0.89 -4.16 -4.89
N ASP A 34 1.94 -4.40 -5.69
CA ASP A 34 2.62 -3.32 -6.41
C ASP A 34 1.67 -2.67 -7.42
N GLY A 35 0.78 -3.45 -8.06
CA GLY A 35 -0.23 -2.95 -8.98
C GLY A 35 -1.28 -2.07 -8.30
N ASP A 36 -1.75 -2.48 -7.12
CA ASP A 36 -2.69 -1.69 -6.31
C ASP A 36 -2.07 -0.35 -5.87
N LEU A 37 -0.78 -0.34 -5.53
CA LEU A 37 -0.06 0.89 -5.21
C LEU A 37 0.00 1.83 -6.42
N VAL A 38 0.34 1.32 -7.60
CA VAL A 38 0.39 2.11 -8.82
C VAL A 38 -0.97 2.71 -9.16
N ALA A 39 -2.04 1.91 -9.12
CA ALA A 39 -3.40 2.38 -9.36
C ALA A 39 -3.79 3.49 -8.39
N ARG A 40 -3.54 3.29 -7.09
CA ARG A 40 -3.86 4.27 -6.04
C ARG A 40 -3.15 5.62 -6.27
N TYR A 41 -1.86 5.60 -6.62
CA TYR A 41 -1.11 6.85 -6.84
C TYR A 41 -1.41 7.49 -8.20
N ALA A 42 -1.78 6.72 -9.21
CA ALA A 42 -2.28 7.24 -10.48
C ALA A 42 -3.62 7.99 -10.29
N GLU A 43 -4.54 7.43 -9.50
CA GLU A 43 -5.81 8.10 -9.14
C GLU A 43 -5.58 9.40 -8.38
N ALA A 44 -4.68 9.37 -7.38
CA ALA A 44 -4.32 10.56 -6.61
C ALA A 44 -3.71 11.66 -7.50
N TYR A 45 -2.89 11.28 -8.47
CA TYR A 45 -2.33 12.20 -9.46
C TYR A 45 -3.43 12.87 -10.32
N VAL A 46 -4.37 12.07 -10.85
CA VAL A 46 -5.47 12.59 -11.67
C VAL A 46 -6.40 13.49 -10.86
N ALA A 47 -6.67 13.15 -9.59
CA ALA A 47 -7.45 13.98 -8.68
C ALA A 47 -6.78 15.35 -8.46
N ALA A 48 -5.48 15.35 -8.12
CA ALA A 48 -4.72 16.60 -7.94
C ALA A 48 -4.66 17.44 -9.23
N ALA A 49 -4.52 16.79 -10.39
CA ALA A 49 -4.54 17.48 -11.68
C ALA A 49 -5.91 18.11 -11.98
N ARG A 50 -7.01 17.42 -11.65
CA ARG A 50 -8.37 17.96 -11.74
C ARG A 50 -8.57 19.16 -10.82
N ASP A 51 -8.11 19.07 -9.58
CA ASP A 51 -8.22 20.17 -8.61
C ASP A 51 -7.43 21.41 -9.07
N ALA A 52 -6.31 21.19 -9.77
CA ALA A 52 -5.54 22.25 -10.43
C ALA A 52 -6.17 22.76 -11.74
N GLY A 53 -7.35 22.26 -12.13
CA GLY A 53 -8.08 22.67 -13.34
C GLY A 53 -7.58 22.02 -14.63
N ILE A 54 -6.67 21.04 -14.56
CA ILE A 54 -6.15 20.33 -15.73
C ILE A 54 -7.14 19.21 -16.09
N ARG A 55 -7.81 19.36 -17.24
CA ARG A 55 -8.81 18.39 -17.71
C ARG A 55 -8.20 17.33 -18.61
N GLY A 56 -8.72 16.10 -18.50
CA GLY A 56 -8.43 15.02 -19.43
C GLY A 56 -7.00 14.49 -19.36
N VAL A 57 -6.29 14.67 -18.25
CA VAL A 57 -4.91 14.19 -18.07
C VAL A 57 -4.85 12.67 -18.26
N PRO A 58 -4.32 12.17 -19.39
CA PRO A 58 -4.00 10.76 -19.49
C PRO A 58 -2.73 10.56 -18.66
N ALA A 59 -2.87 9.89 -17.52
CA ALA A 59 -1.76 9.62 -16.63
C ALA A 59 -1.05 8.34 -17.08
N ASP A 60 0.08 8.51 -17.76
CA ASP A 60 1.00 7.40 -17.97
C ASP A 60 1.86 7.26 -16.71
N CYS A 61 1.49 6.30 -15.86
CA CYS A 61 2.23 5.98 -14.64
C CYS A 61 3.06 4.71 -14.86
N VAL A 62 4.37 4.83 -14.66
CA VAL A 62 5.30 3.71 -14.71
C VAL A 62 5.93 3.51 -13.34
N ALA A 63 6.04 2.26 -12.92
CA ALA A 63 6.66 1.90 -11.66
C ALA A 63 7.99 1.18 -11.87
N HIS A 64 8.97 1.52 -11.05
CA HIS A 64 10.25 0.84 -10.98
C HIS A 64 10.55 0.43 -9.55
N ALA A 65 11.27 -0.68 -9.40
CA ALA A 65 11.80 -1.09 -8.11
C ALA A 65 12.73 0.01 -7.56
N GLY A 66 12.51 0.39 -6.30
CA GLY A 66 13.37 1.30 -5.57
C GLY A 66 14.59 0.59 -4.96
N GLN A 67 15.40 1.34 -4.23
CA GLN A 67 16.52 0.81 -3.46
C GLN A 67 16.43 1.26 -1.99
N GLY A 68 16.98 0.43 -1.09
CA GLY A 68 17.08 0.73 0.34
C GLY A 68 15.72 0.82 1.03
N ALA A 69 15.38 2.01 1.53
CA ALA A 69 14.11 2.29 2.20
C ALA A 69 12.93 2.44 1.22
N VAL A 70 13.21 2.67 -0.07
CA VAL A 70 12.22 2.80 -1.12
C VAL A 70 11.94 1.42 -1.72
N ARG A 71 10.68 0.98 -1.68
CA ARG A 71 10.22 -0.24 -2.36
C ARG A 71 9.92 0.04 -3.83
N LEU A 72 9.18 1.11 -4.09
CA LEU A 72 8.69 1.48 -5.44
C LEU A 72 8.91 2.96 -5.70
N VAL A 73 9.27 3.27 -6.94
CA VAL A 73 9.30 4.62 -7.49
C VAL A 73 8.26 4.68 -8.61
N ILE A 74 7.19 5.44 -8.40
CA ILE A 74 6.09 5.58 -9.36
C ILE A 74 6.22 6.95 -10.01
N ARG A 75 6.30 6.97 -11.33
CA ARG A 75 6.45 8.18 -12.14
C ARG A 75 5.23 8.34 -13.00
N CYS A 76 4.49 9.43 -12.77
CA CYS A 76 3.32 9.77 -13.57
C CYS A 76 3.63 11.01 -14.42
N SER A 77 3.30 10.94 -15.70
CA SER A 77 3.35 12.06 -16.63
C SER A 77 2.03 12.17 -17.40
N PRO A 78 1.54 13.38 -17.69
CA PRO A 78 0.55 13.57 -18.73
C PRO A 78 1.15 13.14 -20.07
N ALA A 79 0.42 12.40 -20.89
CA ALA A 79 0.86 12.14 -22.26
C ALA A 79 1.15 13.47 -22.97
N GLY A 80 2.39 13.66 -23.43
CA GLY A 80 2.82 14.87 -24.14
C GLY A 80 3.24 16.07 -23.29
N ALA A 81 3.32 15.97 -21.96
CA ALA A 81 3.77 17.07 -21.12
C ALA A 81 5.21 16.91 -20.61
N GLY A 82 5.96 18.02 -20.59
CA GLY A 82 7.35 18.10 -20.13
C GLY A 82 7.55 18.07 -18.62
N PHE A 83 6.51 17.74 -17.84
CA PHE A 83 6.61 17.62 -16.37
C PHE A 83 6.21 16.23 -15.89
N ARG A 84 6.94 15.73 -14.89
CA ARG A 84 6.78 14.39 -14.31
C ARG A 84 6.73 14.51 -12.79
N ILE A 85 5.77 13.82 -12.18
CA ILE A 85 5.71 13.67 -10.72
C ILE A 85 6.28 12.31 -10.33
N GLU A 86 7.10 12.28 -9.29
CA GLU A 86 7.70 11.06 -8.74
C GLU A 86 7.16 10.83 -7.32
N TYR A 87 6.64 9.62 -7.10
CA TYR A 87 6.19 9.12 -5.80
C TYR A 87 7.14 8.02 -5.35
N ARG A 88 7.75 8.18 -4.17
CA ARG A 88 8.61 7.16 -3.55
C ARG A 88 7.82 6.47 -2.46
N VAL A 89 7.69 5.15 -2.54
CA VAL A 89 6.82 4.37 -1.66
C VAL A 89 7.65 3.41 -0.82
N ASP A 90 7.40 3.38 0.49
CA ASP A 90 8.03 2.44 1.43
C ASP A 90 7.43 1.02 1.33
N ARG A 91 7.98 0.06 2.08
CA ARG A 91 7.45 -1.32 2.09
C ARG A 91 6.03 -1.45 2.63
N ALA A 92 5.58 -0.46 3.41
CA ALA A 92 4.23 -0.40 3.94
C ALA A 92 3.25 0.30 2.99
N GLY A 93 3.69 0.73 1.80
CA GLY A 93 2.84 1.41 0.82
C GLY A 93 2.68 2.91 1.07
N ARG A 94 3.48 3.52 1.94
CA ARG A 94 3.40 4.95 2.29
C ARG A 94 4.37 5.78 1.49
N LEU A 95 3.98 7.02 1.17
CA LEU A 95 4.89 7.99 0.56
C LEU A 95 6.01 8.36 1.53
N LEU A 96 7.24 8.27 1.03
CA LEU A 96 8.41 8.84 1.69
C LEU A 96 8.48 10.34 1.36
N PRO A 97 8.92 11.18 2.31
CA PRO A 97 9.07 12.60 2.07
C PRO A 97 9.98 12.84 0.87
N ARG A 98 9.59 13.80 0.02
CA ARG A 98 10.41 14.25 -1.10
C ARG A 98 11.68 14.85 -0.51
N GLN A 99 12.86 14.33 -0.89
CA GLN A 99 14.13 14.88 -0.41
C GLN A 99 14.57 16.14 -1.16
N ASP A 100 13.74 16.66 -2.05
CA ASP A 100 14.00 17.92 -2.75
C ASP A 100 13.32 19.06 -1.99
N GLU A 101 13.91 19.52 -0.87
CA GLU A 101 13.94 20.94 -0.48
C GLU A 101 14.78 21.14 0.80
N ALA A 102 16.09 21.29 0.62
CA ALA A 102 16.96 22.06 1.50
C ALA A 102 18.22 22.43 0.69
N ILE A 103 18.14 23.57 -0.01
CA ILE A 103 19.33 24.32 -0.44
C ILE A 103 19.41 25.52 0.49
#